data_AF-A0A126T8S6-F1
#
_entry.id   AF-A0A126T8S6-F1
#
_cell.length_a   1.000
_cell.length_b   1.000
_cell.length_c   1.000
_cell.angle_alpha   90.00
_cell.angle_beta   90.00
_cell.angle_gamma   90.00
#
_symmetry.space_group_name_H-M   'P 1'
#
loop_
_entity.id
_entity.type
_entity.pdbx_description
1 polymer ?
#
loop_
_entity_poly.entity_id
_entity_poly.type
_entity_poly.pdbx_seq_one_letter_code
_entity_poly.pdbx_strand_id
1 'polypeptide(L)'
;MVQIEGCIRSASVEEIEFAKSDSPLDKQTAITNSILREIRALSGVDIQTFEQVSAYLLENPQHDQEISRIFQESGYLYFWQIDVQKNPWHYDSEAFLALDVPRSQKIEVANAQRDSAENQLKQFQFMHIQYMQLWQKMQLQYFALEIALYLKLIELTKSRVAAAEYVLANA
;
A
#
# COMPACT_ATOMS: atom_id res chain seq x y z
N MET A 1 -11.59 -21.57 33.20
CA MET A 1 -11.87 -20.31 32.49
C MET A 1 -12.49 -19.35 33.47
N VAL A 2 -11.93 -18.15 33.63
CA VAL A 2 -12.51 -17.09 34.47
C VAL A 2 -13.26 -16.15 33.54
N GLN A 3 -14.55 -15.95 33.78
CA GLN A 3 -15.39 -14.99 33.06
C GLN A 3 -15.14 -13.60 33.63
N ILE A 4 -14.76 -12.64 32.78
CA ILE A 4 -14.62 -11.24 33.18
C ILE A 4 -15.91 -10.52 32.82
N GLU A 5 -16.66 -10.09 33.83
CA GLU A 5 -17.88 -9.30 33.65
C GLU A 5 -17.53 -7.81 33.43
N GLY A 6 -18.31 -7.10 32.61
CA GLY A 6 -18.15 -5.66 32.36
C GLY A 6 -17.26 -5.27 31.17
N CYS A 7 -16.86 -6.21 30.31
CA CYS A 7 -16.03 -5.93 29.13
C CYS A 7 -16.77 -5.24 27.96
N ILE A 8 -18.04 -4.87 28.14
CA ILE A 8 -18.86 -4.24 27.09
C ILE A 8 -19.26 -2.86 27.60
N ARG A 9 -18.85 -1.82 26.87
CA ARG A 9 -19.36 -0.45 27.04
C ARG A 9 -20.08 -0.01 25.78
N SER A 10 -21.04 0.89 25.93
CA SER A 10 -21.62 1.57 24.77
C SER A 10 -20.54 2.34 24.02
N ALA A 11 -20.56 2.24 22.69
CA ALA A 11 -19.73 3.06 21.83
C ALA A 11 -20.13 4.54 22.00
N SER A 12 -19.15 5.44 22.00
CA SER A 12 -19.43 6.88 21.95
C SER A 12 -19.97 7.28 20.58
N VAL A 13 -20.52 8.48 20.48
CA VAL A 13 -21.00 9.01 19.19
C VAL A 13 -19.85 9.07 18.18
N GLU A 14 -18.68 9.51 18.63
CA GLU A 14 -17.46 9.61 17.83
C GLU A 14 -17.00 8.24 17.32
N GLU A 15 -17.11 7.19 18.14
CA GLU A 15 -16.76 5.83 17.75
C GLU A 15 -17.76 5.24 16.75
N ILE A 16 -19.05 5.55 16.91
CA ILE A 16 -20.09 5.14 15.96
C ILE A 16 -19.89 5.85 14.62
N GLU A 17 -19.54 7.14 14.64
CA GLU A 17 -19.24 7.91 13.44
C GLU A 17 -17.97 7.42 12.75
N PHE A 18 -16.90 7.17 13.52
CA PHE A 18 -15.65 6.60 13.00
C PHE A 18 -15.88 5.23 12.35
N ALA A 19 -16.64 4.35 12.99
CA ALA A 19 -16.96 3.03 12.45
C ALA A 19 -17.78 3.07 11.15
N LYS A 20 -18.49 4.17 10.89
CA LYS A 20 -19.26 4.40 9.66
C LYS A 20 -18.49 5.19 8.61
N SER A 21 -17.27 5.62 8.92
CA SER A 21 -16.46 6.44 8.02
C SER A 21 -15.85 5.63 6.87
N ASP A 22 -15.50 6.32 5.78
CA ASP A 22 -14.89 5.74 4.59
C ASP A 22 -13.56 5.02 4.90
N SER A 23 -13.58 3.69 4.83
CA SER A 23 -12.42 2.82 5.01
C SER A 23 -11.57 2.75 3.73
N PRO A 24 -10.29 3.16 3.75
CA PRO A 24 -9.37 2.90 2.66
C PRO A 24 -9.23 1.40 2.36
N LEU A 25 -9.33 0.54 3.39
CA LEU A 25 -9.21 -0.90 3.20
C LEU A 25 -10.36 -1.45 2.35
N ASP A 26 -11.58 -0.96 2.54
CA ASP A 26 -12.73 -1.39 1.74
C ASP A 26 -12.56 -0.99 0.27
N LYS A 27 -12.03 0.22 0.02
CA LYS A 27 -11.69 0.68 -1.33
C LYS A 27 -10.61 -0.18 -1.97
N GLN A 28 -9.55 -0.51 -1.22
CA GLN A 28 -8.48 -1.38 -1.70
C GLN A 28 -9.03 -2.77 -2.06
N THR A 29 -9.84 -3.38 -1.18
CA THR A 29 -10.48 -4.67 -1.41
C THR A 29 -11.37 -4.64 -2.65
N ALA A 30 -12.17 -3.59 -2.83
CA ALA A 30 -13.04 -3.44 -3.99
C ALA A 30 -12.23 -3.35 -5.30
N ILE A 31 -11.15 -2.56 -5.33
CA ILE A 31 -10.27 -2.41 -6.50
C ILE A 31 -9.63 -3.77 -6.85
N THR A 32 -8.99 -4.42 -5.88
CA THR A 32 -8.33 -5.73 -6.10
C THR A 32 -9.32 -6.77 -6.62
N ASN A 33 -10.51 -6.84 -6.02
CA ASN A 33 -11.55 -7.78 -6.45
C ASN A 33 -12.13 -7.46 -7.82
N SER A 34 -12.15 -6.19 -8.24
CA SER A 34 -12.53 -5.81 -9.61
C SER A 34 -11.51 -6.32 -10.61
N ILE A 35 -10.23 -6.00 -10.39
CA ILE A 35 -9.12 -6.42 -11.27
C ILE A 35 -9.11 -7.93 -11.46
N LEU A 36 -9.11 -8.69 -10.36
CA LEU A 36 -9.06 -10.15 -10.42
C LEU A 36 -10.30 -10.74 -11.10
N ARG A 37 -11.48 -10.13 -10.96
CA ARG A 37 -12.69 -10.58 -11.64
C ARG A 37 -12.60 -10.35 -13.15
N GLU A 38 -12.14 -9.17 -13.57
CA GLU A 38 -12.01 -8.82 -14.99
C GLU A 38 -10.96 -9.69 -15.67
N ILE A 39 -9.82 -9.93 -15.01
CA ILE A 39 -8.77 -10.80 -15.53
C ILE A 39 -9.25 -12.25 -15.62
N ARG A 40 -10.03 -12.76 -14.64
CA ARG A 40 -10.63 -14.10 -14.74
C ARG A 40 -11.62 -14.20 -15.90
N ALA A 41 -12.43 -13.17 -16.12
CA ALA A 41 -13.37 -13.13 -17.24
C ALA A 41 -12.64 -13.12 -18.60
N LEU A 42 -11.53 -12.39 -18.70
CA LEU A 42 -10.70 -12.32 -19.89
C LEU A 42 -9.94 -13.63 -20.16
N SER A 43 -9.32 -14.19 -19.12
CA SER A 43 -8.39 -15.32 -19.25
C SER A 43 -9.07 -16.69 -19.24
N GLY A 44 -10.25 -16.81 -18.63
CA GLY A 44 -10.89 -18.09 -18.34
C GLY A 44 -10.16 -18.93 -17.27
N VAL A 45 -9.13 -18.38 -16.61
CA VAL A 45 -8.33 -19.05 -15.58
C VAL A 45 -8.74 -18.54 -14.21
N ASP A 46 -8.68 -19.38 -13.18
CA ASP A 46 -9.02 -19.01 -11.81
C ASP A 46 -7.87 -18.25 -11.10
N ILE A 47 -7.63 -17.01 -11.52
CA ILE A 47 -6.62 -16.11 -10.96
C ILE A 47 -7.12 -15.43 -9.69
N GLN A 48 -6.40 -15.64 -8.59
CA GLN A 48 -6.72 -15.22 -7.22
C GLN A 48 -5.74 -14.19 -6.65
N THR A 49 -4.53 -14.05 -7.23
CA THR A 49 -3.52 -13.09 -6.76
C THR A 49 -2.80 -12.40 -7.92
N PHE A 50 -2.14 -11.26 -7.66
CA PHE A 50 -1.36 -10.55 -8.68
C PHE A 50 -0.07 -11.28 -9.09
N GLU A 51 0.48 -12.12 -8.22
CA GLU A 51 1.56 -13.03 -8.57
C GLU A 51 1.10 -14.03 -9.64
N GLN A 52 -0.14 -14.52 -9.54
CA GLN A 52 -0.74 -15.40 -10.56
C GLN A 52 -1.01 -14.64 -11.87
N VAL A 53 -1.36 -13.35 -11.83
CA VAL A 53 -1.43 -12.51 -13.05
C VAL A 53 -0.07 -12.46 -13.75
N SER A 54 1.00 -12.25 -12.96
CA SER A 54 2.36 -12.19 -13.48
C SER A 54 2.76 -13.51 -14.12
N ALA A 55 2.50 -14.64 -13.46
CA ALA A 55 2.76 -15.98 -14.00
C ALA A 55 1.95 -16.24 -15.28
N TYR A 56 0.67 -15.85 -15.29
CA TYR A 56 -0.20 -16.01 -16.44
C TYR A 56 0.31 -15.27 -17.68
N LEU A 57 0.76 -14.03 -17.52
CA LEU A 57 1.28 -13.20 -18.62
C LEU A 57 2.60 -13.72 -19.20
N LEU A 58 3.39 -14.49 -18.43
CA LEU A 58 4.59 -15.16 -18.97
C LEU A 58 4.23 -16.21 -20.03
N GLU A 59 3.10 -16.89 -19.83
CA GLU A 59 2.61 -17.93 -20.74
C GLU A 59 1.67 -17.36 -21.82
N ASN A 60 1.04 -16.22 -21.54
CA ASN A 60 0.00 -15.62 -22.37
C ASN A 60 0.25 -14.13 -22.66
N PRO A 61 1.39 -13.77 -23.28
CA PRO A 61 1.75 -12.38 -23.52
C PRO A 61 0.75 -11.63 -24.42
N GLN A 62 -0.07 -12.33 -25.20
CA GLN A 62 -1.12 -11.74 -26.03
C GLN A 62 -2.20 -10.99 -25.23
N HIS A 63 -2.32 -11.24 -23.92
CA HIS A 63 -3.27 -10.55 -23.04
C HIS A 63 -2.66 -9.33 -22.33
N ASP A 64 -1.38 -9.02 -22.54
CA ASP A 64 -0.67 -7.95 -21.84
C ASP A 64 -1.36 -6.59 -21.96
N GLN A 65 -1.75 -6.20 -23.18
CA GLN A 65 -2.36 -4.90 -23.42
C GLN A 65 -3.68 -4.74 -22.66
N GLU A 66 -4.53 -5.78 -22.69
CA GLU A 66 -5.85 -5.76 -22.04
C GLU A 66 -5.72 -5.83 -20.51
N ILE A 67 -4.81 -6.66 -19.99
CA ILE A 67 -4.55 -6.73 -18.55
C ILE A 67 -3.93 -5.42 -18.05
N SER A 68 -3.00 -4.83 -18.80
CA SER A 68 -2.42 -3.52 -18.49
C SER A 68 -3.49 -2.44 -18.38
N ARG A 69 -4.46 -2.45 -19.31
CA ARG A 69 -5.59 -1.52 -19.30
C ARG A 69 -6.46 -1.69 -18.05
N ILE A 70 -6.78 -2.92 -17.67
CA ILE A 70 -7.53 -3.21 -16.42
C ILE A 70 -6.82 -2.59 -15.22
N PHE A 71 -5.50 -2.75 -15.09
CA PHE A 71 -4.73 -2.14 -14.00
C PHE A 71 -4.77 -0.62 -14.04
N GLN A 72 -4.62 0.00 -15.22
CA GLN A 72 -4.65 1.45 -15.38
C GLN A 72 -6.01 2.06 -15.04
N GLU A 73 -7.10 1.42 -15.45
CA GLU A 73 -8.48 1.91 -15.26
C GLU A 73 -8.99 1.66 -13.82
N SER A 74 -8.43 0.67 -13.12
CA SER A 74 -8.87 0.28 -11.76
C SER A 74 -8.57 1.30 -10.65
N GLY A 75 -7.65 2.23 -10.89
CA GLY A 75 -7.12 3.14 -9.87
C GLY A 75 -6.07 2.54 -8.92
N TYR A 76 -5.74 1.24 -9.06
CA TYR A 76 -4.74 0.56 -8.22
C TYR A 76 -3.37 1.25 -8.23
N LEU A 77 -2.88 1.63 -9.42
CA LEU A 77 -1.56 2.26 -9.61
C LEU A 77 -1.42 3.63 -8.91
N TYR A 78 -2.54 4.24 -8.53
CA TYR A 78 -2.60 5.55 -7.88
C TYR A 78 -3.11 5.48 -6.44
N PHE A 79 -3.43 4.29 -5.93
CA PHE A 79 -4.07 4.12 -4.63
C PHE A 79 -3.23 4.69 -3.48
N TRP A 80 -1.89 4.67 -3.60
CA TRP A 80 -0.95 5.26 -2.64
C TRP A 80 -1.23 6.74 -2.34
N GLN A 81 -1.85 7.48 -3.27
CA GLN A 81 -2.14 8.90 -3.11
C GLN A 81 -3.11 9.16 -1.95
N ILE A 82 -4.00 8.21 -1.66
CA ILE A 82 -4.97 8.34 -0.57
C ILE A 82 -4.25 8.40 0.78
N ASP A 83 -3.22 7.57 0.99
CA ASP A 83 -2.46 7.58 2.25
C ASP A 83 -1.67 8.87 2.41
N VAL A 84 -1.01 9.34 1.34
CA VAL A 84 -0.28 10.63 1.34
C VAL A 84 -1.21 11.81 1.66
N GLN A 85 -2.42 11.83 1.09
CA GLN A 85 -3.39 12.89 1.34
C GLN A 85 -3.95 12.85 2.77
N LYS A 86 -4.21 11.65 3.31
CA LYS A 86 -4.76 11.49 4.67
C LYS A 86 -3.70 11.69 5.75
N ASN A 87 -2.46 11.29 5.49
CA ASN A 87 -1.37 11.26 6.46
C ASN A 87 -0.13 12.00 5.94
N PRO A 88 -0.22 13.30 5.61
CA PRO A 88 0.90 14.04 5.02
C PRO A 88 2.12 14.08 5.95
N TRP A 89 1.90 14.09 7.27
CA TRP A 89 2.95 14.05 8.29
C TRP A 89 3.79 12.77 8.27
N HIS A 90 3.30 11.67 7.69
CA HIS A 90 4.14 10.48 7.50
C HIS A 90 5.33 10.77 6.57
N TYR A 91 5.19 11.73 5.66
CA TYR A 91 6.11 11.95 4.54
C TYR A 91 6.87 13.28 4.63
N ASP A 92 6.48 14.16 5.55
CA ASP A 92 7.07 15.48 5.74
C ASP A 92 7.64 15.60 7.16
N SER A 93 8.95 15.81 7.22
CA SER A 93 9.72 15.84 8.47
C SER A 93 9.28 16.97 9.43
N GLU A 94 8.98 18.14 8.88
CA GLU A 94 8.57 19.31 9.68
C GLU A 94 7.14 19.14 10.19
N ALA A 95 6.23 18.64 9.35
CA ALA A 95 4.86 18.34 9.74
C ALA A 95 4.81 17.25 10.83
N PHE A 96 5.69 16.24 10.74
CA PHE A 96 5.81 15.21 11.79
C PHE A 96 6.35 15.83 13.09
N LEU A 97 7.42 16.63 13.02
CA LEU A 97 7.97 17.29 14.20
C LEU A 97 6.97 18.26 14.84
N ALA A 98 6.14 18.92 14.05
CA ALA A 98 5.14 19.89 14.50
C ALA A 98 3.88 19.27 15.13
N LEU A 99 3.72 17.94 15.13
CA LEU A 99 2.56 17.30 15.77
C LEU A 99 2.43 17.71 17.24
N ASP A 100 1.22 18.10 17.63
CA ASP A 100 0.86 18.51 19.00
C ASP A 100 0.62 17.27 19.88
N VAL A 101 1.70 16.52 20.09
CA VAL A 101 1.75 15.34 20.95
C VAL A 101 2.96 15.41 21.88
N PRO A 102 2.90 14.80 23.07
CA PRO A 102 4.03 14.74 23.98
C PRO A 102 5.30 14.20 23.31
N ARG A 103 6.46 14.73 23.68
CA ARG A 103 7.76 14.31 23.14
C ARG A 103 7.98 12.80 23.19
N SER A 104 7.63 12.17 24.31
CA SER A 104 7.76 10.71 24.47
C SER A 104 6.94 9.94 23.44
N GLN A 105 5.68 10.36 23.21
CA GLN A 105 4.82 9.76 22.21
C GLN A 105 5.33 10.02 20.79
N LYS A 106 5.87 11.21 20.52
CA LYS A 106 6.48 11.55 19.23
C LYS A 106 7.66 10.63 18.90
N ILE A 107 8.54 10.39 19.88
CA ILE A 107 9.68 9.48 19.76
C ILE A 107 9.21 8.03 19.57
N GLU A 108 8.19 7.59 20.31
CA GLU A 108 7.61 6.25 20.16
C GLU A 108 7.06 6.02 18.75
N VAL A 109 6.22 6.94 18.27
CA VAL A 109 5.64 6.89 16.92
C VAL A 109 6.74 6.95 15.86
N ALA A 110 7.76 7.79 16.02
CA ALA A 110 8.87 7.87 15.08
C ALA A 110 9.68 6.57 15.00
N ASN A 111 9.97 5.91 16.13
CA ASN A 111 10.63 4.60 16.09
C ASN A 111 9.76 3.55 15.39
N ALA A 112 8.46 3.47 15.71
CA ALA A 112 7.54 2.52 15.08
C ALA A 112 7.41 2.76 13.57
N GLN A 113 7.35 4.03 13.14
CA GLN A 113 7.28 4.42 11.73
C GLN A 113 8.58 4.07 10.99
N ARG A 114 9.75 4.36 11.57
CA ARG A 114 11.05 3.99 10.99
C ARG A 114 11.13 2.48 10.78
N ASP A 115 10.91 1.70 11.84
CA ASP A 115 11.07 0.25 11.80
C ASP A 115 10.09 -0.41 10.81
N SER A 116 8.84 0.08 10.75
CA SER A 116 7.85 -0.35 9.77
C SER A 116 8.26 0.01 8.33
N ALA A 117 8.67 1.25 8.10
CA ALA A 117 9.05 1.75 6.78
C ALA A 117 10.31 1.07 6.25
N GLU A 118 11.32 0.78 7.08
CA GLU A 118 12.51 0.05 6.65
C GLU A 118 12.19 -1.37 6.18
N ASN A 119 11.29 -2.08 6.89
CA ASN A 119 10.85 -3.40 6.48
C ASN A 119 10.06 -3.36 5.16
N GLN A 120 9.18 -2.37 5.02
CA GLN A 120 8.41 -2.17 3.80
C GLN A 120 9.31 -1.78 2.61
N LEU A 121 10.36 -0.97 2.85
CA LEU A 121 11.32 -0.58 1.83
C LEU A 121 12.04 -1.79 1.23
N LYS A 122 12.46 -2.74 2.07
CA LYS A 122 13.09 -4.00 1.62
C LYS A 122 12.15 -4.80 0.71
N GLN A 123 10.88 -4.92 1.10
CA GLN A 123 9.86 -5.63 0.31
C GLN A 123 9.63 -4.94 -1.04
N PHE A 124 9.46 -3.62 -1.06
CA PHE A 124 9.23 -2.88 -2.30
C PHE A 124 10.45 -2.90 -3.24
N GLN A 125 11.66 -2.81 -2.69
CA GLN A 125 12.90 -2.99 -3.47
C GLN A 125 12.99 -4.38 -4.07
N PHE A 126 12.66 -5.42 -3.31
CA PHE A 126 12.62 -6.79 -3.81
C PHE A 126 11.63 -6.91 -4.97
N MET A 127 10.40 -6.44 -4.82
CA MET A 127 9.37 -6.50 -5.87
C MET A 127 9.77 -5.69 -7.11
N HIS A 128 10.31 -4.49 -6.95
CA HIS A 128 10.83 -3.68 -8.05
C HIS A 128 11.90 -4.44 -8.86
N ILE A 129 12.84 -5.09 -8.17
CA ILE A 129 13.88 -5.91 -8.83
C ILE A 129 13.25 -7.11 -9.56
N GLN A 130 12.29 -7.81 -8.94
CA GLN A 130 11.60 -8.93 -9.58
C GLN A 130 10.92 -8.48 -10.88
N TYR A 131 10.16 -7.38 -10.86
CA TYR A 131 9.50 -6.87 -12.05
C TYR A 131 10.48 -6.36 -13.12
N MET A 132 11.59 -5.73 -12.74
CA MET A 132 12.65 -5.38 -13.70
C MET A 132 13.22 -6.62 -14.39
N GLN A 133 13.44 -7.71 -13.66
CA GLN A 133 13.93 -8.97 -14.24
C GLN A 133 12.92 -9.61 -15.20
N LEU A 134 11.62 -9.54 -14.88
CA LEU A 134 10.56 -10.03 -15.76
C LEU A 134 10.43 -9.15 -17.01
N TRP A 135 10.48 -7.83 -16.86
CA TRP A 135 10.43 -6.89 -17.97
C TRP A 135 11.63 -7.03 -18.92
N GLN A 136 12.84 -7.26 -18.39
CA GLN A 136 14.02 -7.52 -19.24
C GLN A 136 13.85 -8.76 -20.14
N LYS A 137 13.06 -9.75 -19.71
CA LYS A 137 12.83 -10.98 -20.47
C LYS A 137 11.69 -10.86 -21.47
N MET A 138 10.60 -10.21 -21.06
CA MET A 138 9.32 -10.26 -21.79
C MET A 138 8.91 -8.92 -22.41
N GLN A 139 9.39 -7.81 -21.84
CA GLN A 139 9.10 -6.44 -22.27
C GLN A 139 7.60 -6.07 -22.32
N LEU A 140 6.79 -6.76 -21.51
CA LEU A 140 5.35 -6.52 -21.38
C LEU A 140 5.06 -5.20 -20.66
N GLN A 141 4.00 -4.51 -21.09
CA GLN A 141 3.55 -3.26 -20.50
C GLN A 141 3.14 -3.44 -19.04
N TYR A 142 2.53 -4.56 -18.67
CA TYR A 142 2.13 -4.85 -17.30
C TYR A 142 3.32 -4.75 -16.33
N PHE A 143 4.45 -5.36 -16.68
CA PHE A 143 5.66 -5.28 -15.85
C PHE A 143 6.24 -3.87 -15.79
N ALA A 144 6.12 -3.08 -16.85
CA ALA A 144 6.53 -1.67 -16.82
C ALA A 144 5.67 -0.83 -15.86
N LEU A 145 4.36 -1.10 -15.80
CA LEU A 145 3.44 -0.44 -14.86
C LEU A 145 3.80 -0.78 -13.41
N GLU A 146 4.03 -2.07 -13.12
CA GLU A 146 4.45 -2.51 -11.78
C GLU A 146 5.81 -1.92 -11.39
N ILE A 147 6.79 -1.86 -12.30
CA ILE A 147 8.09 -1.19 -12.05
C ILE A 147 7.86 0.27 -11.64
N ALA A 148 7.04 1.01 -12.40
CA ALA A 148 6.76 2.41 -12.09
C ALA A 148 6.06 2.58 -10.73
N LEU A 149 5.09 1.71 -10.42
CA LEU A 149 4.42 1.70 -9.13
C LEU A 149 5.42 1.46 -7.99
N TYR A 150 6.19 0.37 -8.04
CA TYR A 150 7.12 0.04 -6.96
C TYR A 150 8.25 1.06 -6.81
N LEU A 151 8.72 1.68 -7.91
CA LEU A 151 9.66 2.81 -7.82
C LEU A 151 9.03 3.94 -7.01
N LYS A 152 7.77 4.28 -7.29
CA LYS A 152 7.06 5.33 -6.55
C LYS A 152 6.89 4.98 -5.06
N LEU A 153 6.54 3.74 -4.77
CA LEU A 153 6.40 3.26 -3.39
C LEU A 153 7.74 3.27 -2.64
N ILE A 154 8.86 2.97 -3.31
CA ILE A 154 10.22 3.09 -2.74
C ILE A 154 10.53 4.54 -2.37
N GLU A 155 10.26 5.50 -3.26
CA GLU A 155 10.48 6.92 -2.99
C GLU A 155 9.70 7.39 -1.76
N LEU A 156 8.41 7.06 -1.72
CA LEU A 156 7.52 7.44 -0.61
C LEU A 156 7.97 6.83 0.72
N THR A 157 8.36 5.56 0.71
CA THR A 157 8.83 4.89 1.93
C THR A 157 10.17 5.46 2.40
N LYS A 158 11.06 5.88 1.50
CA LYS A 158 12.28 6.62 1.88
C LYS A 158 11.95 7.96 2.55
N SER A 159 10.96 8.69 2.06
CA SER A 159 10.47 9.91 2.73
C SER A 159 9.94 9.62 4.13
N ARG A 160 9.23 8.49 4.33
CA ARG A 160 8.76 8.08 5.66
C ARG A 160 9.90 7.80 6.64
N VAL A 161 10.93 7.09 6.19
CA VAL A 161 12.13 6.85 7.00
C VAL A 161 12.79 8.19 7.36
N ALA A 162 13.00 9.07 6.39
CA ALA A 162 13.63 10.38 6.62
C ALA A 162 12.83 11.26 7.59
N ALA A 163 11.51 11.28 7.48
CA ALA A 163 10.64 12.03 8.40
C ALA A 163 10.75 11.50 9.84
N ALA A 164 10.72 10.19 10.02
CA ALA A 164 10.90 9.56 11.33
C ALA A 164 12.29 9.82 11.93
N GLU A 165 13.36 9.66 11.14
CA GLU A 165 14.74 9.93 11.57
C GLU A 165 14.93 11.40 11.96
N TYR A 166 14.34 12.33 11.21
CA TYR A 166 14.37 13.74 11.53
C TYR A 166 13.74 14.04 12.89
N VAL A 167 12.57 13.46 13.16
CA VAL A 167 11.91 13.59 14.46
C VAL A 167 12.77 13.01 15.58
N LEU A 168 13.36 11.83 15.39
CA LEU A 168 14.22 11.22 16.42
C LEU A 168 15.47 12.06 16.73
N ALA A 169 15.96 12.82 15.75
CA ALA A 169 17.10 13.72 15.92
C ALA A 169 16.73 15.08 16.54
N ASN A 170 15.47 15.52 16.44
CA ASN A 170 15.06 16.90 16.75
C ASN A 170 13.93 17.03 17.79
N ALA A 171 13.29 15.92 18.22
CA ALA A 171 12.21 15.93 19.21
C ALA A 171 12.69 16.14 20.64
#